data_AF-A0A961DFK2-F1
#
_entry.id   AF-A0A961DFK2-F1
#
_cell.length_a   1.000
_cell.length_b   1.000
_cell.length_c   1.000
_cell.angle_alpha   90.00
_cell.angle_beta   90.00
_cell.angle_gamma   90.00
#
_symmetry.space_group_name_H-M   'P 1'
#
loop_
_entity.id
_entity.type
_entity.pdbx_description
1 polymer ?
#
loop_
_entity_poly.entity_id
_entity_poly.type
_entity_poly.pdbx_seq_one_letter_code
_entity_poly.pdbx_strand_id
1 'polypeptide(L)'
;MKRIAYLVAVFTAVLTLVLPFVGGSGPSLYGTPASAVAAQQTLLPIFATAPQAPAAPSNAAVQTFNTSEAVLAARATTRAAQLKVDFEHLAQKPVPVPVVVVPGASSSGGGAARRAAVEAAGGTCPSAIGGSPGGAPGRVSSGGVQGTTSGDLASFAATYNAIRVANCLQPIAPSHIRYDSCMETRLFWMAEDPSTDPSSAWGHMGSQRSDGVPSQGCDGNLAGGYGNTGSTVATKWWNSSAHRASLYRPTYSGSVGGVCIYFAMTHGGIPNEPYSFTRAAAVWGGC
;
A
#
# COMPACT_ATOMS: atom_id res chain seq x y z
N MET A 1 -17.12 -2.31 61.92
CA MET A 1 -16.16 -3.18 61.18
C MET A 1 -16.70 -4.60 60.96
N LYS A 2 -17.93 -4.77 60.42
CA LYS A 2 -18.51 -6.09 60.07
C LYS A 2 -19.23 -6.11 58.71
N ARG A 3 -19.20 -5.00 57.96
CA ARG A 3 -19.86 -4.87 56.65
C ARG A 3 -18.90 -4.98 55.46
N ILE A 4 -17.59 -5.03 55.71
CA ILE A 4 -16.55 -5.15 54.67
C ILE A 4 -16.25 -6.62 54.34
N ALA A 5 -16.45 -7.54 55.29
CA ALA A 5 -16.18 -8.97 55.10
C ALA A 5 -17.18 -9.68 54.16
N TYR A 6 -18.41 -9.17 54.04
CA TYR A 6 -19.45 -9.78 53.19
C TYR A 6 -19.29 -9.45 51.70
N LEU A 7 -18.70 -8.31 51.35
CA LEU A 7 -18.50 -7.92 49.94
C LEU A 7 -17.29 -8.61 49.30
N VAL A 8 -16.31 -9.02 50.10
CA VAL A 8 -15.13 -9.76 49.61
C VAL A 8 -15.48 -11.21 49.26
N ALA A 9 -16.44 -11.83 49.95
CA ALA A 9 -16.83 -13.23 49.70
C ALA A 9 -17.69 -13.43 48.44
N VAL A 10 -18.42 -12.40 47.98
CA VAL A 10 -19.26 -12.49 46.77
C VAL A 10 -18.45 -12.27 45.50
N PHE A 11 -17.33 -11.51 45.56
CA PHE A 11 -16.50 -11.25 44.38
C PHE A 11 -15.59 -12.44 44.01
N THR A 12 -15.21 -13.30 44.96
CA THR A 12 -14.40 -14.49 44.70
C THR A 12 -15.19 -15.69 44.17
N ALA A 13 -16.53 -15.72 44.35
CA ALA A 13 -17.38 -16.80 43.86
C ALA A 13 -17.82 -16.64 42.39
N VAL A 14 -17.83 -15.41 41.86
CA VAL A 14 -18.20 -15.13 40.46
C VAL A 14 -17.01 -15.33 39.51
N LEU A 15 -15.77 -15.20 40.01
CA LEU A 15 -14.56 -15.33 39.20
C LEU A 15 -14.07 -16.77 38.98
N THR A 16 -14.63 -17.77 39.68
CA THR A 16 -14.21 -19.18 39.58
C THR A 16 -15.22 -20.09 38.85
N LEU A 17 -16.40 -19.56 38.47
CA LEU A 17 -17.47 -20.39 37.89
C LEU A 17 -17.88 -20.00 36.47
N VAL A 18 -17.38 -18.90 35.89
CA VAL A 18 -17.83 -18.45 34.54
C VAL A 18 -16.73 -18.42 33.46
N LEU A 19 -15.43 -18.51 33.78
CA LEU A 19 -14.41 -18.59 32.72
C LEU A 19 -13.19 -19.40 33.14
N PRO A 20 -12.93 -20.53 32.46
CA PRO A 20 -11.56 -20.82 32.11
C PRO A 20 -11.42 -20.97 30.59
N PHE A 21 -10.27 -20.47 30.11
CA PHE A 21 -9.64 -20.73 28.81
C PHE A 21 -9.92 -19.74 27.66
N VAL A 22 -9.18 -18.64 27.72
CA VAL A 22 -8.44 -18.13 26.56
C VAL A 22 -7.27 -19.08 26.26
N GLY A 23 -7.13 -19.49 24.99
CA GLY A 23 -5.82 -19.81 24.40
C GLY A 23 -5.65 -21.26 23.92
N GLY A 24 -5.37 -21.43 22.63
CA GLY A 24 -4.77 -22.67 22.11
C GLY A 24 -5.26 -23.10 20.74
N SER A 25 -4.67 -22.52 19.70
CA SER A 25 -4.68 -23.03 18.32
C SER A 25 -4.02 -24.42 18.24
N GLY A 26 -4.79 -25.42 17.80
CA GLY A 26 -4.37 -26.77 17.42
C GLY A 26 -5.47 -27.41 16.56
N PRO A 27 -5.16 -28.33 15.62
CA PRO A 27 -5.97 -28.55 14.42
C PRO A 27 -7.29 -29.24 14.74
N SER A 28 -8.40 -28.60 14.36
CA SER A 28 -9.73 -29.18 14.49
C SER A 28 -9.92 -30.29 13.46
N LEU A 29 -10.06 -31.51 13.98
CA LEU A 29 -10.38 -32.79 13.33
C LEU A 29 -11.83 -32.87 12.81
N TYR A 30 -12.34 -31.81 12.17
CA TYR A 30 -13.64 -31.84 11.50
C TYR A 30 -13.53 -31.25 10.09
N GLY A 31 -12.88 -32.02 9.23
CA GLY A 31 -13.10 -31.96 7.80
C GLY A 31 -14.47 -32.58 7.46
N THR A 32 -15.10 -31.99 6.46
CA THR A 32 -16.24 -32.50 5.69
C THR A 32 -16.21 -34.03 5.49
N PRO A 33 -17.33 -34.76 5.59
CA PRO A 33 -17.45 -36.06 4.95
C PRO A 33 -17.65 -35.84 3.45
N ALA A 34 -16.54 -35.89 2.70
CA ALA A 34 -16.57 -36.16 1.27
C ALA A 34 -15.67 -37.38 1.01
N SER A 35 -16.35 -38.51 0.91
CA SER A 35 -15.97 -39.81 0.36
C SER A 35 -14.59 -39.89 -0.33
N ALA A 36 -13.60 -40.49 0.34
CA ALA A 36 -12.46 -41.10 -0.32
C ALA A 36 -12.75 -42.59 -0.49
N VAL A 37 -13.20 -42.96 -1.69
CA VAL A 37 -13.16 -44.36 -2.13
C VAL A 37 -11.71 -44.69 -2.46
N ALA A 38 -11.21 -45.72 -1.78
CA ALA A 38 -10.06 -46.56 -2.05
C ALA A 38 -9.15 -46.20 -3.25
N ALA A 39 -7.86 -46.00 -2.97
CA ALA A 39 -6.80 -46.29 -3.92
C ALA A 39 -5.52 -46.71 -3.17
N GLN A 40 -5.50 -47.95 -2.70
CA GLN A 40 -4.28 -48.74 -2.66
C GLN A 40 -4.04 -49.23 -4.08
N GLN A 41 -3.03 -48.71 -4.78
CA GLN A 41 -2.24 -49.45 -5.79
C GLN A 41 -1.14 -48.57 -6.39
N THR A 42 0.10 -48.89 -6.01
CA THR A 42 1.27 -49.11 -6.89
C THR A 42 1.49 -48.21 -8.12
N LEU A 43 2.57 -47.42 -8.03
CA LEU A 43 3.66 -47.27 -9.02
C LEU A 43 3.30 -46.96 -10.48
N LEU A 44 3.59 -45.71 -10.92
CA LEU A 44 4.47 -45.31 -12.05
C LEU A 44 4.26 -43.81 -12.38
N PRO A 45 5.29 -43.04 -12.82
CA PRO A 45 5.14 -41.61 -13.12
C PRO A 45 4.47 -41.38 -14.48
N ILE A 46 3.39 -40.58 -14.51
CA ILE A 46 2.69 -40.16 -15.72
C ILE A 46 3.08 -38.71 -16.05
N PHE A 47 3.56 -38.48 -17.27
CA PHE A 47 3.84 -37.14 -17.81
C PHE A 47 2.54 -36.36 -18.03
N ALA A 48 2.47 -35.12 -17.55
CA ALA A 48 1.38 -34.20 -17.83
C ALA A 48 1.58 -33.51 -19.18
N THR A 49 1.08 -34.12 -20.26
CA THR A 49 0.76 -33.40 -21.50
C THR A 49 -0.75 -33.26 -21.60
N ALA A 50 -1.25 -32.02 -21.50
CA ALA A 50 -2.65 -31.73 -21.77
C ALA A 50 -2.92 -31.87 -23.28
N PRO A 51 -4.04 -32.49 -23.71
CA PRO A 51 -4.43 -32.50 -25.11
C PRO A 51 -4.86 -31.09 -25.54
N GLN A 52 -4.13 -30.53 -26.51
CA GLN A 52 -4.45 -29.29 -27.21
C GLN A 52 -5.69 -29.52 -28.09
N ALA A 53 -6.76 -28.76 -27.87
CA ALA A 53 -7.92 -28.76 -28.76
C ALA A 53 -7.52 -28.18 -30.14
N PRO A 54 -8.01 -28.73 -31.26
CA PRO A 54 -7.74 -28.16 -32.59
C PRO A 54 -8.38 -26.77 -32.71
N ALA A 55 -7.54 -25.76 -32.96
CA ALA A 55 -7.99 -24.40 -33.25
C ALA A 55 -8.71 -24.36 -34.60
N ALA A 56 -9.86 -23.68 -34.66
CA ALA A 56 -10.59 -23.43 -35.90
C ALA A 56 -9.76 -22.52 -36.85
N PRO A 57 -9.82 -22.73 -38.18
CA PRO A 57 -9.10 -21.89 -39.12
C PRO A 57 -9.66 -20.46 -39.13
N SER A 58 -8.80 -19.47 -38.91
CA SER A 58 -9.13 -18.07 -39.11
C SER A 58 -9.13 -17.75 -40.60
N ASN A 59 -10.26 -17.26 -41.10
CA ASN A 59 -10.36 -16.71 -42.45
C ASN A 59 -9.51 -15.42 -42.51
N ALA A 60 -8.31 -15.51 -43.06
CA ALA A 60 -7.50 -14.36 -43.39
C ALA A 60 -8.15 -13.60 -44.55
N ALA A 61 -8.70 -12.42 -44.27
CA ALA A 61 -9.17 -11.50 -45.31
C ALA A 61 -7.96 -11.04 -46.13
N VAL A 62 -7.88 -11.49 -47.38
CA VAL A 62 -6.94 -10.99 -48.38
C VAL A 62 -7.35 -9.54 -48.70
N GLN A 63 -6.64 -8.56 -48.16
CA GLN A 63 -6.79 -7.16 -48.60
C GLN A 63 -6.15 -7.02 -49.99
N THR A 64 -6.99 -6.89 -51.01
CA THR A 64 -6.58 -6.42 -52.33
C THR A 64 -6.22 -4.94 -52.25
N PHE A 65 -4.93 -4.62 -52.37
CA PHE A 65 -4.44 -3.24 -52.40
C PHE A 65 -4.74 -2.59 -53.75
N ASN A 66 -5.59 -1.57 -53.77
CA ASN A 66 -5.73 -0.67 -54.91
C ASN A 66 -4.43 0.16 -55.06
N THR A 67 -3.59 -0.19 -56.03
CA THR A 67 -2.37 0.54 -56.38
C THR A 67 -2.72 1.70 -57.33
N SER A 68 -3.05 2.86 -56.78
CA SER A 68 -3.08 4.07 -57.61
C SER A 68 -1.65 4.46 -58.03
N GLU A 69 -1.52 5.05 -59.21
CA GLU A 69 -0.25 5.48 -59.79
C GLU A 69 0.53 6.43 -58.86
N ALA A 70 -0.19 7.23 -58.07
CA ALA A 70 0.35 8.09 -57.03
C ALA A 70 1.08 7.32 -55.91
N VAL A 71 0.61 6.13 -55.52
CA VAL A 71 1.24 5.30 -54.49
C VAL A 71 2.52 4.64 -55.02
N LEU A 72 2.55 4.28 -56.30
CA LEU A 72 3.76 3.75 -56.96
C LEU A 72 4.83 4.84 -57.11
N ALA A 73 4.44 6.05 -57.49
CA ALA A 73 5.34 7.20 -57.58
C ALA A 73 5.96 7.55 -56.22
N ALA A 74 5.17 7.54 -55.13
CA ALA A 74 5.66 7.80 -53.78
C ALA A 74 6.63 6.73 -53.25
N ARG A 75 6.41 5.46 -53.62
CA ARG A 75 7.33 4.36 -53.27
C ARG A 75 8.66 4.45 -54.03
N ALA A 76 8.63 4.88 -55.30
CA ALA A 76 9.83 5.06 -56.10
C ALA A 76 10.73 6.18 -55.53
N THR A 77 10.16 7.31 -55.11
CA THR A 77 10.92 8.39 -54.45
C THR A 77 11.49 7.95 -53.11
N THR A 78 10.74 7.18 -52.32
CA THR A 78 11.22 6.64 -51.04
C THR A 78 12.39 5.67 -51.23
N ARG A 79 12.31 4.79 -52.24
CA ARG A 79 13.38 3.84 -52.56
C ARG A 79 14.63 4.52 -53.12
N ALA A 80 14.46 5.56 -53.93
CA ALA A 80 15.58 6.39 -54.41
C ALA A 80 16.30 7.14 -53.29
N ALA A 81 15.58 7.53 -52.23
CA ALA A 81 16.18 8.11 -51.03
C ALA A 81 16.98 7.08 -50.21
N GLN A 82 16.50 5.84 -50.14
CA GLN A 82 17.18 4.76 -49.41
C GLN A 82 18.46 4.27 -50.11
N LEU A 83 18.52 4.34 -51.45
CA LEU A 83 19.70 3.99 -52.24
C LEU A 83 20.88 4.98 -52.12
N LYS A 84 20.67 6.14 -51.49
CA LYS A 84 21.75 7.12 -51.21
C LYS A 84 22.49 6.85 -49.90
N VAL A 85 22.10 5.82 -49.16
CA VAL A 85 22.70 5.44 -47.88
C VAL A 85 23.38 4.09 -48.09
N ASP A 86 24.71 4.05 -47.97
CA ASP A 86 25.50 2.82 -48.03
C ASP A 86 25.25 1.98 -46.78
N PHE A 87 24.37 0.97 -46.90
CA PHE A 87 24.09 0.01 -45.83
C PHE A 87 25.12 -1.14 -45.76
N GLU A 88 25.98 -1.28 -46.77
CA GLU A 88 26.92 -2.41 -46.96
C GLU A 88 28.11 -2.41 -45.96
N HIS A 89 28.33 -1.32 -45.19
CA HIS A 89 29.45 -1.19 -44.25
C HIS A 89 29.04 -1.11 -42.76
N LEU A 90 27.79 -1.39 -42.41
CA LEU A 90 27.32 -1.31 -41.03
C LEU A 90 27.85 -2.43 -40.12
N ALA A 91 28.29 -3.57 -40.68
CA ALA A 91 28.75 -4.73 -39.90
C ALA A 91 30.20 -4.63 -39.38
N GLN A 92 30.95 -3.58 -39.75
CA GLN A 92 32.39 -3.47 -39.42
C GLN A 92 32.75 -2.22 -38.59
N LYS A 93 31.77 -1.46 -38.10
CA LYS A 93 32.04 -0.44 -37.07
C LYS A 93 32.33 -1.15 -35.73
N PRO A 94 33.40 -0.79 -35.00
CA PRO A 94 33.59 -1.27 -33.64
C PRO A 94 32.32 -0.97 -32.84
N VAL A 95 31.63 -2.02 -32.40
CA VAL A 95 30.42 -1.88 -31.59
C VAL A 95 30.86 -1.26 -30.27
N PRO A 96 30.42 -0.04 -29.93
CA PRO A 96 30.62 0.47 -28.58
C PRO A 96 30.01 -0.54 -27.61
N VAL A 97 30.77 -0.97 -26.61
CA VAL A 97 30.27 -1.81 -25.51
C VAL A 97 28.92 -1.25 -25.10
N PRO A 98 27.86 -2.08 -24.96
CA PRO A 98 26.57 -1.58 -24.53
C PRO A 98 26.76 -0.92 -23.16
N VAL A 99 26.86 0.40 -23.14
CA VAL A 99 26.47 1.14 -21.96
C VAL A 99 25.00 0.83 -21.85
N VAL A 100 24.64 0.03 -20.85
CA VAL A 100 23.25 -0.10 -20.42
C VAL A 100 22.82 1.30 -20.03
N VAL A 101 22.33 2.06 -21.00
CA VAL A 101 21.54 3.25 -20.73
C VAL A 101 20.26 2.68 -20.14
N VAL A 102 20.23 2.58 -18.81
CA VAL A 102 19.00 2.34 -18.07
C VAL A 102 18.02 3.38 -18.61
N PRO A 103 16.96 2.98 -19.34
CA PRO A 103 15.95 3.93 -19.78
C PRO A 103 15.49 4.64 -18.51
N GLY A 104 15.55 5.98 -18.53
CA GLY A 104 15.22 6.82 -17.39
C GLY A 104 13.99 6.27 -16.69
N ALA A 105 14.11 6.09 -15.38
CA ALA A 105 13.07 5.56 -14.52
C ALA A 105 11.73 6.17 -14.94
N SER A 106 10.88 5.34 -15.55
CA SER A 106 9.48 5.70 -15.71
C SER A 106 8.98 6.06 -14.31
N SER A 107 8.35 7.23 -14.19
CA SER A 107 7.90 7.87 -12.96
C SER A 107 6.83 7.07 -12.17
N SER A 108 6.67 5.78 -12.47
CA SER A 108 5.74 4.85 -11.87
C SER A 108 6.25 3.41 -11.81
N GLY A 109 7.55 3.15 -12.06
CA GLY A 109 8.14 1.81 -12.04
C GLY A 109 7.65 1.00 -10.85
N GLY A 110 6.78 0.02 -11.11
CA GLY A 110 6.16 -0.80 -10.08
C GLY A 110 7.20 -1.56 -9.27
N GLY A 111 6.81 -2.15 -8.13
CA GLY A 111 7.72 -2.92 -7.27
C GLY A 111 8.53 -3.97 -8.02
N ALA A 112 7.95 -4.59 -9.04
CA ALA A 112 8.62 -5.54 -9.93
C ALA A 112 9.79 -4.92 -10.72
N ALA A 113 9.64 -3.72 -11.26
CA ALA A 113 10.71 -3.04 -12.00
C ALA A 113 11.87 -2.65 -11.06
N ARG A 114 11.56 -2.20 -9.84
CA ARG A 114 12.60 -1.93 -8.82
C ARG A 114 13.34 -3.20 -8.41
N ARG A 115 12.61 -4.28 -8.18
CA ARG A 115 13.20 -5.59 -7.86
C ARG A 115 14.12 -6.07 -8.98
N ALA A 116 13.64 -6.05 -10.22
CA ALA A 116 14.44 -6.42 -11.39
C ALA A 116 15.69 -5.55 -11.54
N ALA A 117 15.60 -4.24 -11.27
CA ALA A 117 16.76 -3.35 -11.31
C ALA A 117 17.80 -3.68 -10.22
N VAL A 118 17.36 -4.00 -9.00
CA VAL A 118 18.27 -4.43 -7.92
C VAL A 118 18.94 -5.76 -8.25
N GLU A 119 18.17 -6.73 -8.74
CA GLU A 119 18.68 -8.04 -9.15
C GLU A 119 19.65 -7.94 -10.34
N ALA A 120 19.36 -7.09 -11.34
CA ALA A 120 20.25 -6.83 -12.47
C ALA A 120 21.57 -6.16 -12.04
N ALA A 121 21.55 -5.40 -10.96
CA ALA A 121 22.75 -4.84 -10.32
C ALA A 121 23.47 -5.83 -9.39
N GLY A 122 23.01 -7.09 -9.30
CA GLY A 122 23.58 -8.12 -8.42
C GLY A 122 23.28 -7.91 -6.92
N GLY A 123 22.35 -7.02 -6.59
CA GLY A 123 21.94 -6.74 -5.22
C GLY A 123 20.74 -7.57 -4.77
N THR A 124 20.38 -7.41 -3.50
CA THR A 124 19.16 -8.00 -2.91
C THR A 124 18.29 -6.92 -2.29
N CYS A 125 16.98 -7.10 -2.38
CA CYS A 125 16.04 -6.16 -1.75
C CYS A 125 16.13 -6.25 -0.22
N PRO A 126 15.85 -5.14 0.51
CA PRO A 126 15.89 -5.13 1.97
C PRO A 126 14.92 -6.16 2.58
N SER A 127 15.29 -6.70 3.73
CA SER A 127 14.43 -7.56 4.53
C SER A 127 13.59 -6.76 5.53
N ALA A 128 12.57 -7.41 6.09
CA ALA A 128 11.83 -6.85 7.21
C ALA A 128 12.75 -6.63 8.42
N ILE A 129 12.53 -5.53 9.14
CA ILE A 129 13.23 -5.19 10.38
C ILE A 129 12.28 -5.32 11.56
N GLY A 130 12.82 -5.71 12.71
CA GLY A 130 12.08 -5.86 13.97
C GLY A 130 11.94 -4.55 14.75
N GLY A 131 11.16 -4.62 15.83
CA GLY A 131 10.89 -3.51 16.74
C GLY A 131 9.44 -3.03 16.68
N SER A 132 9.14 -2.02 17.51
CA SER A 132 7.83 -1.40 17.59
C SER A 132 7.96 0.11 17.48
N PRO A 133 6.95 0.81 16.94
CA PRO A 133 6.88 2.26 17.10
C PRO A 133 6.71 2.62 18.58
N GLY A 134 6.84 3.92 18.86
CA GLY A 134 6.44 4.46 20.17
C GLY A 134 4.95 4.28 20.43
N GLY A 135 4.49 4.79 21.58
CA GLY A 135 3.06 4.84 21.90
C GLY A 135 2.38 6.07 21.29
N ALA A 136 1.07 5.99 21.12
CA ALA A 136 0.22 7.15 20.91
C ALA A 136 -0.69 7.34 22.15
N PRO A 137 -1.01 8.59 22.52
CA PRO A 137 -1.66 8.89 23.79
C PRO A 137 -3.14 8.53 23.85
N GLY A 138 -3.80 8.22 22.72
CA GLY A 138 -5.25 7.96 22.71
C GLY A 138 -6.06 9.15 23.21
N ARG A 139 -5.67 10.37 22.83
CA ARG A 139 -6.32 11.62 23.27
C ARG A 139 -7.78 11.64 22.86
N VAL A 140 -8.59 12.36 23.63
CA VAL A 140 -9.97 12.71 23.24
C VAL A 140 -10.02 14.23 23.09
N SER A 141 -10.57 14.68 21.97
CA SER A 141 -10.79 16.11 21.72
C SER A 141 -11.91 16.69 22.59
N SER A 142 -12.03 18.02 22.63
CA SER A 142 -13.10 18.70 23.36
C SER A 142 -14.51 18.33 22.88
N GLY A 143 -14.66 18.03 21.58
CA GLY A 143 -15.90 17.57 20.97
C GLY A 143 -16.15 16.07 21.11
N GLY A 144 -15.28 15.32 21.82
CA GLY A 144 -15.45 13.90 22.08
C GLY A 144 -14.91 12.96 20.98
N VAL A 145 -14.31 13.50 19.92
CA VAL A 145 -13.64 12.72 18.86
C VAL A 145 -12.43 11.99 19.45
N GLN A 146 -12.32 10.70 19.17
CA GLN A 146 -11.24 9.83 19.67
C GLN A 146 -10.00 9.97 18.80
N GLY A 147 -8.83 10.05 19.41
CA GLY A 147 -7.55 10.25 18.75
C GLY A 147 -6.79 8.96 18.45
N THR A 148 -5.52 9.13 18.13
CA THR A 148 -4.62 8.10 17.64
C THR A 148 -4.33 7.11 18.76
N THR A 149 -4.63 5.83 18.54
CA THR A 149 -4.28 4.77 19.48
C THR A 149 -2.91 4.17 19.14
N SER A 150 -2.26 3.56 20.13
CA SER A 150 -1.03 2.78 19.87
C SER A 150 -1.27 1.62 18.90
N GLY A 151 -2.49 1.08 18.82
CA GLY A 151 -2.88 0.06 17.84
C GLY A 151 -2.92 0.60 16.41
N ASP A 152 -3.42 1.82 16.22
CA ASP A 152 -3.39 2.50 14.91
C ASP A 152 -1.95 2.69 14.44
N LEU A 153 -1.10 3.23 15.31
CA LEU A 153 0.31 3.50 15.00
C LEU A 153 1.09 2.19 14.72
N ALA A 154 0.87 1.14 15.51
CA ALA A 154 1.51 -0.16 15.29
C ALA A 154 1.06 -0.82 13.98
N SER A 155 -0.24 -0.81 13.68
CA SER A 155 -0.76 -1.40 12.44
C SER A 155 -0.34 -0.60 11.21
N PHE A 156 -0.27 0.73 11.31
CA PHE A 156 0.31 1.58 10.27
C PHE A 156 1.79 1.26 10.04
N ALA A 157 2.61 1.25 11.10
CA ALA A 157 4.04 1.00 11.02
C ALA A 157 4.38 -0.35 10.36
N ALA A 158 3.68 -1.40 10.78
CA ALA A 158 3.84 -2.75 10.23
C ALA A 158 3.54 -2.78 8.72
N THR A 159 2.37 -2.29 8.32
CA THR A 159 1.96 -2.28 6.90
C THR A 159 2.81 -1.35 6.05
N TYR A 160 3.16 -0.17 6.56
CA TYR A 160 4.02 0.79 5.88
C TYR A 160 5.37 0.17 5.51
N ASN A 161 6.04 -0.48 6.47
CA ASN A 161 7.32 -1.13 6.22
C ASN A 161 7.18 -2.41 5.38
N ALA A 162 6.12 -3.19 5.54
CA ALA A 162 5.84 -4.34 4.68
C ALA A 162 5.73 -3.91 3.20
N ILE A 163 5.00 -2.81 2.92
CA ILE A 163 4.89 -2.24 1.58
C ILE A 163 6.27 -1.79 1.07
N ARG A 164 7.09 -1.13 1.90
CA ARG A 164 8.44 -0.71 1.52
C ARG A 164 9.31 -1.89 1.10
N VAL A 165 9.39 -2.91 1.95
CA VAL A 165 10.15 -4.14 1.71
C VAL A 165 9.68 -4.88 0.45
N ALA A 166 8.36 -5.05 0.29
CA ALA A 166 7.78 -5.69 -0.89
C ALA A 166 8.17 -4.98 -2.20
N ASN A 167 8.41 -3.67 -2.13
CA ASN A 167 8.76 -2.81 -3.25
C ASN A 167 10.25 -2.46 -3.32
N CYS A 168 11.10 -3.20 -2.60
CA CYS A 168 12.56 -3.01 -2.57
C CYS A 168 12.99 -1.62 -2.11
N LEU A 169 12.23 -1.03 -1.19
CA LEU A 169 12.56 0.22 -0.51
C LEU A 169 13.11 -0.11 0.88
N GLN A 170 14.10 0.65 1.34
CA GLN A 170 14.65 0.51 2.70
C GLN A 170 13.55 0.76 3.74
N PRO A 171 13.28 -0.17 4.66
CA PRO A 171 12.29 0.05 5.72
C PRO A 171 12.76 1.19 6.65
N ILE A 172 11.79 1.89 7.25
CA ILE A 172 12.06 2.90 8.27
C ILE A 172 12.09 2.19 9.63
N ALA A 173 13.11 2.47 10.45
CA ALA A 173 13.18 1.92 11.81
C ALA A 173 11.84 2.12 12.53
N PRO A 174 11.24 1.09 13.16
CA PRO A 174 9.93 1.25 13.80
C PRO A 174 9.89 2.41 14.81
N SER A 175 10.98 2.65 15.56
CA SER A 175 11.14 3.79 16.48
C SER A 175 11.10 5.18 15.81
N HIS A 176 11.24 5.24 14.49
CA HIS A 176 11.13 6.46 13.68
C HIS A 176 9.75 6.63 13.05
N ILE A 177 8.83 5.69 13.26
CA ILE A 177 7.41 5.85 12.94
C ILE A 177 6.73 6.33 14.22
N ARG A 178 6.33 7.60 14.23
CA ARG A 178 5.99 8.35 15.44
C ARG A 178 4.59 8.94 15.35
N TYR A 179 3.91 8.97 16.49
CA TYR A 179 2.72 9.77 16.68
C TYR A 179 3.06 11.27 16.51
N ASP A 180 2.14 12.03 15.90
CA ASP A 180 2.27 13.47 15.74
C ASP A 180 1.02 14.21 16.25
N SER A 181 1.19 14.99 17.31
CA SER A 181 0.10 15.74 17.94
C SER A 181 -0.37 16.94 17.12
N CYS A 182 0.48 17.51 16.27
CA CYS A 182 0.11 18.65 15.44
C CYS A 182 -0.81 18.21 14.30
N MET A 183 -0.51 17.10 13.63
CA MET A 183 -1.39 16.49 12.66
C MET A 183 -2.68 15.97 13.31
N GLU A 184 -2.62 15.36 14.48
CA GLU A 184 -3.84 14.93 15.18
C GLU A 184 -4.76 16.12 15.51
N THR A 185 -4.19 17.27 15.89
CA THR A 185 -4.95 18.50 16.13
C THR A 185 -5.67 18.95 14.86
N ARG A 186 -5.03 18.82 13.69
CA ARG A 186 -5.66 19.11 12.39
C ARG A 186 -6.82 18.16 12.10
N LEU A 187 -6.66 16.87 12.39
CA LEU A 187 -7.71 15.87 12.19
C LEU A 187 -8.90 16.07 13.13
N PHE A 188 -8.66 16.42 14.40
CA PHE A 188 -9.72 16.82 15.33
C PHE A 188 -10.46 18.06 14.82
N TRP A 189 -9.73 19.07 14.36
CA TRP A 189 -10.35 20.26 13.78
C TRP A 189 -11.28 19.92 12.61
N MET A 190 -10.92 18.97 11.74
CA MET A 190 -11.80 18.50 10.65
C MET A 190 -12.99 17.71 11.17
N ALA A 191 -12.75 16.80 12.12
CA ALA A 191 -13.77 15.93 12.69
C ALA A 191 -14.79 16.66 13.55
N GLU A 192 -14.44 17.85 14.03
CA GLU A 192 -15.30 18.69 14.83
C GLU A 192 -16.12 19.70 14.02
N ASP A 193 -16.06 19.66 12.69
CA ASP A 193 -16.92 20.49 11.86
C ASP A 193 -18.41 20.14 12.08
N PRO A 194 -19.30 21.08 12.43
CA PRO A 194 -20.69 20.76 12.75
C PRO A 194 -21.56 20.44 11.52
N SER A 195 -20.99 20.43 10.32
CA SER A 195 -21.70 20.08 9.10
C SER A 195 -22.08 18.59 9.08
N THR A 196 -23.26 18.28 8.56
CA THR A 196 -23.65 16.90 8.26
C THR A 196 -23.05 16.36 6.96
N ASP A 197 -22.37 17.22 6.18
CA ASP A 197 -21.63 16.80 5.00
C ASP A 197 -20.23 16.29 5.41
N PRO A 198 -19.93 14.99 5.26
CA PRO A 198 -18.65 14.41 5.66
C PRO A 198 -17.45 14.92 4.84
N SER A 199 -17.70 15.63 3.73
CA SER A 199 -16.68 16.30 2.93
C SER A 199 -16.40 17.75 3.38
N SER A 200 -17.23 18.30 4.26
CA SER A 200 -17.02 19.63 4.82
C SER A 200 -15.78 19.67 5.70
N ALA A 201 -15.09 20.82 5.72
CA ALA A 201 -13.76 21.02 6.30
C ALA A 201 -12.63 20.11 5.77
N TRP A 202 -12.95 19.11 4.92
CA TRP A 202 -11.99 18.15 4.42
C TRP A 202 -11.00 18.80 3.48
N GLY A 203 -9.71 18.61 3.75
CA GLY A 203 -8.66 19.05 2.84
C GLY A 203 -7.40 19.55 3.53
N HIS A 204 -6.43 19.91 2.70
CA HIS A 204 -5.16 20.50 3.13
C HIS A 204 -5.35 21.83 3.89
N MET A 205 -4.28 22.33 4.50
CA MET A 205 -4.33 23.62 5.19
C MET A 205 -4.88 24.72 4.27
N GLY A 206 -5.78 25.52 4.82
CA GLY A 206 -6.55 26.52 4.07
C GLY A 206 -7.99 26.08 3.76
N SER A 207 -8.36 24.80 3.97
CA SER A 207 -9.78 24.43 4.03
C SER A 207 -10.49 25.16 5.18
N GLN A 208 -11.78 25.41 5.01
CA GLN A 208 -12.61 26.12 5.97
C GLN A 208 -13.65 25.18 6.57
N ARG A 209 -13.86 25.30 7.88
CA ARG A 209 -15.03 24.70 8.54
C ARG A 209 -16.29 25.48 8.22
N SER A 210 -17.41 24.78 8.29
CA SER A 210 -18.75 25.35 8.09
C SER A 210 -19.11 26.42 9.12
N ASP A 211 -18.55 26.34 10.33
CA ASP A 211 -18.74 27.31 11.41
C ASP A 211 -17.71 28.45 11.43
N GLY A 212 -16.81 28.51 10.44
CA GLY A 212 -15.80 29.56 10.31
C GLY A 212 -14.65 29.49 11.31
N VAL A 213 -14.55 28.42 12.12
CA VAL A 213 -13.40 28.23 13.02
C VAL A 213 -12.12 28.11 12.20
N PRO A 214 -11.08 28.94 12.44
CA PRO A 214 -9.85 28.92 11.65
C PRO A 214 -9.11 27.58 11.72
N SER A 215 -8.45 27.20 10.62
CA SER A 215 -7.61 26.00 10.51
C SER A 215 -6.56 25.90 11.62
N GLN A 216 -6.43 24.72 12.23
CA GLN A 216 -5.43 24.42 13.26
C GLN A 216 -4.62 23.17 12.92
N GLY A 217 -3.45 23.01 13.56
CA GLY A 217 -2.59 21.84 13.43
C GLY A 217 -1.67 21.87 12.21
N CYS A 218 -1.17 20.68 11.83
CA CYS A 218 -0.21 20.50 10.74
C CYS A 218 -0.81 19.69 9.59
N ASP A 219 -0.35 19.94 8.37
CA ASP A 219 -0.77 19.21 7.17
C ASP A 219 -0.05 17.87 7.01
N GLY A 220 -0.58 17.03 6.12
CA GLY A 220 0.02 15.76 5.72
C GLY A 220 -0.73 15.13 4.56
N ASN A 221 -0.33 13.92 4.18
CA ASN A 221 -1.14 13.11 3.28
C ASN A 221 -2.40 12.68 4.01
N LEU A 222 -3.56 13.10 3.51
CA LEU A 222 -4.85 12.81 4.15
C LEU A 222 -5.47 11.53 3.58
N ALA A 223 -6.13 10.75 4.43
CA ALA A 223 -7.01 9.66 4.04
C ALA A 223 -8.15 9.54 5.05
N GLY A 224 -9.28 8.98 4.63
CA GLY A 224 -10.40 8.78 5.54
C GLY A 224 -11.51 7.90 4.98
N GLY A 225 -12.62 7.91 5.70
CA GLY A 225 -13.82 7.12 5.42
C GLY A 225 -14.05 5.97 6.40
N TYR A 226 -15.03 5.14 6.07
CA TYR A 226 -15.47 4.01 6.90
C TYR A 226 -14.50 2.83 6.87
N GLY A 227 -14.36 2.19 8.04
CA GLY A 227 -13.67 0.92 8.20
C GLY A 227 -12.16 0.98 8.03
N ASN A 228 -11.56 2.19 8.06
CA ASN A 228 -10.11 2.26 7.98
C ASN A 228 -9.46 1.97 9.34
N THR A 229 -8.31 1.35 9.25
CA THR A 229 -7.29 1.21 10.29
C THR A 229 -5.98 1.81 9.79
N GLY A 230 -4.98 1.95 10.68
CA GLY A 230 -3.61 2.34 10.31
C GLY A 230 -3.06 1.54 9.12
N SER A 231 -3.32 0.23 9.08
CA SER A 231 -2.94 -0.65 7.96
C SER A 231 -3.62 -0.27 6.63
N THR A 232 -4.93 -0.03 6.66
CA THR A 232 -5.68 0.28 5.43
C THR A 232 -5.29 1.64 4.84
N VAL A 233 -5.01 2.66 5.68
CA VAL A 233 -4.60 3.99 5.19
C VAL A 233 -3.19 3.96 4.59
N ALA A 234 -2.26 3.18 5.16
CA ALA A 234 -0.96 2.90 4.55
C ALA A 234 -1.13 2.34 3.11
N THR A 235 -2.00 1.35 2.97
CA THR A 235 -2.30 0.74 1.66
C THR A 235 -2.95 1.73 0.69
N LYS A 236 -3.90 2.55 1.15
CA LYS A 236 -4.53 3.60 0.34
C LYS A 236 -3.52 4.61 -0.18
N TRP A 237 -2.60 5.08 0.66
CA TRP A 237 -1.55 6.02 0.24
C TRP A 237 -0.58 5.38 -0.74
N TRP A 238 -0.22 4.11 -0.59
CA TRP A 238 0.60 3.41 -1.57
C TRP A 238 -0.09 3.29 -2.96
N ASN A 239 -1.41 3.08 -2.97
CA ASN A 239 -2.18 2.90 -4.20
C ASN A 239 -2.48 4.23 -4.91
N SER A 240 -2.35 5.38 -4.25
CA SER A 240 -2.45 6.70 -4.88
C SER A 240 -1.07 7.19 -5.31
N SER A 241 -0.92 7.59 -6.57
CA SER A 241 0.37 8.04 -7.14
C SER A 241 0.97 9.23 -6.37
N ALA A 242 0.17 10.27 -6.11
CA ALA A 242 0.62 11.47 -5.42
C ALA A 242 1.01 11.17 -3.96
N HIS A 243 0.16 10.44 -3.23
CA HIS A 243 0.43 10.09 -1.84
C HIS A 243 1.64 9.15 -1.70
N ARG A 244 1.78 8.19 -2.62
CA ARG A 244 2.94 7.30 -2.67
C ARG A 244 4.22 8.10 -2.93
N ALA A 245 4.19 9.05 -3.87
CA ALA A 245 5.35 9.87 -4.20
C ALA A 245 5.79 10.73 -3.01
N SER A 246 4.86 11.35 -2.28
CA SER A 246 5.18 12.20 -1.14
C SER A 246 5.57 11.43 0.12
N LEU A 247 4.86 10.33 0.45
CA LEU A 247 5.06 9.61 1.71
C LEU A 247 6.04 8.46 1.59
N TYR A 248 5.95 7.61 0.56
CA TYR A 248 6.85 6.46 0.44
C TYR A 248 8.15 6.81 -0.30
N ARG A 249 8.12 7.89 -1.09
CA ARG A 249 9.25 8.43 -1.86
C ARG A 249 10.03 7.31 -2.58
N PRO A 250 9.39 6.53 -3.46
CA PRO A 250 10.01 5.35 -4.07
C PRO A 250 11.21 5.66 -4.98
N THR A 251 11.43 6.93 -5.33
CA THR A 251 12.56 7.42 -6.12
C THR A 251 13.65 8.05 -5.26
N TYR A 252 13.47 8.14 -3.94
CA TYR A 252 14.49 8.66 -3.03
C TYR A 252 15.64 7.66 -2.90
N SER A 253 16.84 8.10 -3.27
CA SER A 253 18.07 7.30 -3.26
C SER A 253 18.98 7.59 -2.05
N GLY A 254 18.62 8.56 -1.21
CA GLY A 254 19.39 8.92 -0.02
C GLY A 254 19.21 7.92 1.13
N SER A 255 19.98 8.13 2.20
CA SER A 255 19.82 7.35 3.44
C SER A 255 18.46 7.63 4.10
N VAL A 256 17.85 6.59 4.64
CA VAL A 256 16.64 6.68 5.49
C VAL A 256 16.95 6.67 6.98
N GLY A 257 18.24 6.65 7.36
CA GLY A 257 18.65 6.57 8.77
C GLY A 257 18.20 7.76 9.62
N GLY A 258 18.06 8.95 9.03
CA GLY A 258 17.54 10.16 9.70
C GLY A 258 16.08 10.48 9.34
N VAL A 259 15.35 9.53 8.76
CA VAL A 259 13.96 9.76 8.33
C VAL A 259 13.00 9.34 9.42
N CYS A 260 12.03 10.21 9.69
CA CYS A 260 10.89 9.94 10.54
C CYS A 260 9.60 9.93 9.70
N ILE A 261 8.70 9.01 10.02
CA ILE A 261 7.33 9.01 9.50
C ILE A 261 6.42 9.41 10.64
N TYR A 262 5.80 10.57 10.49
CA TYR A 262 4.84 11.08 11.45
C TYR A 262 3.46 10.61 11.05
N PHE A 263 2.65 10.21 12.02
CA PHE A 263 1.32 9.64 11.79
C PHE A 263 0.34 10.11 12.86
N ALA A 264 -0.88 10.40 12.42
CA ALA A 264 -2.02 10.64 13.29
C ALA A 264 -3.29 10.05 12.69
N MET A 265 -4.23 9.68 13.55
CA MET A 265 -5.53 9.15 13.17
C MET A 265 -6.59 9.55 14.20
N THR A 266 -7.79 9.88 13.74
CA THR A 266 -8.96 10.14 14.59
C THR A 266 -10.12 9.27 14.18
N HIS A 267 -11.00 8.97 15.14
CA HIS A 267 -12.15 8.08 15.00
C HIS A 267 -13.43 8.81 15.42
N GLY A 268 -14.44 8.72 14.56
CA GLY A 268 -15.67 9.49 14.65
C GLY A 268 -15.51 10.95 14.24
N GLY A 269 -16.55 11.70 14.56
CA GLY A 269 -16.72 13.11 14.25
C GLY A 269 -18.12 13.56 14.60
N ILE A 270 -18.30 14.87 14.75
CA ILE A 270 -19.60 15.47 14.98
C ILE A 270 -20.20 15.95 13.66
N PRO A 271 -21.54 16.07 13.56
CA PRO A 271 -22.51 15.73 14.59
C PRO A 271 -22.83 14.23 14.73
N ASN A 272 -22.50 13.39 13.73
CA ASN A 272 -23.07 12.04 13.63
C ASN A 272 -22.17 11.00 12.96
N GLU A 273 -20.86 11.17 12.98
CA GLU A 273 -19.94 10.19 12.41
C GLU A 273 -19.57 9.12 13.44
N PRO A 274 -19.79 7.83 13.14
CA PRO A 274 -19.49 6.75 14.08
C PRO A 274 -17.98 6.55 14.22
N TYR A 275 -17.56 5.87 15.28
CA TYR A 275 -16.16 5.50 15.50
C TYR A 275 -15.50 4.81 14.28
N SER A 276 -16.28 4.05 13.49
CA SER A 276 -15.78 3.39 12.28
C SER A 276 -15.44 4.36 11.14
N PHE A 277 -15.88 5.61 11.19
CA PHE A 277 -15.44 6.66 10.29
C PHE A 277 -14.16 7.28 10.83
N THR A 278 -13.15 7.39 9.99
CA THR A 278 -11.81 7.76 10.45
C THR A 278 -11.19 8.80 9.53
N ARG A 279 -10.28 9.58 10.10
CA ARG A 279 -9.41 10.51 9.38
C ARG A 279 -7.98 10.19 9.77
N ALA A 280 -7.07 10.16 8.82
CA ALA A 280 -5.66 9.90 9.07
C ALA A 280 -4.79 10.87 8.28
N ALA A 281 -3.63 11.19 8.86
CA ALA A 281 -2.60 12.01 8.26
C ALA A 281 -1.24 11.35 8.45
N ALA A 282 -0.38 11.45 7.44
CA ALA A 282 1.01 11.07 7.57
C ALA A 282 1.95 11.95 6.75
N VAL A 283 3.18 12.14 7.25
CA VAL A 283 4.21 12.88 6.53
C VAL A 283 5.58 12.22 6.67
N TRP A 284 6.37 12.30 5.60
CA TRP A 284 7.79 11.97 5.60
C TRP A 284 8.59 13.20 6.03
N GLY A 285 9.36 13.09 7.11
CA GLY A 285 10.19 14.18 7.63
C GLY A 285 11.55 13.70 8.12
N GLY A 286 12.32 14.62 8.69
CA GLY A 286 13.56 14.31 9.40
C GLY A 286 13.28 14.01 10.88
N CYS A 287 14.04 13.07 11.43
CA CYS A 287 14.32 13.03 12.86
C CYS A 287 15.48 14.01 13.16
#